data_AF-E9LU42-F1
#
_entry.id   AF-E9LU42-F1
#
_cell.length_a   1.000
_cell.length_b   1.000
_cell.length_c   1.000
_cell.angle_alpha   90.00
_cell.angle_beta   90.00
_cell.angle_gamma   90.00
#
_symmetry.space_group_name_H-M   'P 1'
#
loop_
_entity.id
_entity.type
_entity.pdbx_description
1 polymer ?
#
loop_
_entity_poly.entity_id
_entity_poly.type
_entity_poly.pdbx_seq_one_letter_code
_entity_poly.pdbx_strand_id
1 'polypeptide(L)'
;MYETAPVGQHKITLCTNLPCQLGGAQQTAEYLKQKLGIDFGETTPDGKFTLKEGECFGACGDAPVVLLNNHRMCSFMSREKIDQLLEELSK
;
A
#
# COMPACT_ATOMS: atom_id res chain seq x y z
N MET A 1 11.35 7.67 3.24
CA MET A 1 12.26 7.21 2.16
C MET A 1 12.34 8.28 1.09
N TYR A 2 13.52 8.49 0.51
CA TYR A 2 13.73 9.46 -0.57
C TYR A 2 13.14 8.91 -1.87
N GLU A 3 12.37 9.74 -2.57
CA GLU A 3 11.77 9.39 -3.84
C GLU A 3 12.64 9.95 -4.96
N THR A 4 13.17 9.09 -5.82
CA THR A 4 14.02 9.47 -6.96
C THR A 4 13.20 9.80 -8.22
N ALA A 5 11.89 9.58 -8.15
CA ALA A 5 10.92 9.83 -9.21
C ALA A 5 9.68 10.53 -8.60
N PRO A 6 8.92 11.30 -9.39
CA PRO A 6 7.68 11.91 -8.90
C PRO A 6 6.71 10.82 -8.43
N VAL A 7 6.22 10.98 -7.21
CA VAL A 7 5.18 10.13 -6.64
C VAL A 7 3.87 10.90 -6.65
N GLY A 8 2.76 10.16 -6.75
CA GLY A 8 1.44 10.72 -6.57
C GLY A 8 1.22 11.28 -5.17
N GLN A 9 0.11 11.99 -4.99
CA GLN A 9 -0.27 12.63 -3.72
C GLN A 9 -0.29 11.66 -2.52
N HIS A 10 -0.63 10.41 -2.78
CA HIS A 10 -0.75 9.33 -1.81
C HIS A 10 0.12 8.14 -2.21
N LYS A 11 1.27 8.02 -1.56
CA LYS A 11 2.17 6.88 -1.68
C LYS A 11 1.75 5.78 -0.72
N ILE A 12 1.30 4.66 -1.27
CA ILE A 12 0.91 3.45 -0.56
C ILE A 12 2.08 2.46 -0.63
N THR A 13 2.73 2.20 0.51
CA THR A 13 3.85 1.26 0.58
C THR A 13 3.40 -0.01 1.31
N LEU A 14 3.34 -1.15 0.62
CA LEU A 14 2.89 -2.42 1.21
C LEU A 14 4.09 -3.24 1.68
N CYS A 15 4.04 -3.77 2.91
CA CYS A 15 5.06 -4.70 3.39
C CYS A 15 4.96 -6.04 2.63
N THR A 16 6.02 -6.42 1.91
CA THR A 16 6.11 -7.67 1.15
C THR A 16 7.02 -8.71 1.80
N ASN A 17 7.44 -8.49 3.05
CA ASN A 17 8.28 -9.44 3.78
C ASN A 17 7.47 -10.70 4.22
N LEU A 18 8.16 -11.81 4.48
CA LEU A 18 7.58 -13.13 4.71
C LEU A 18 6.42 -13.17 5.74
N PRO A 19 6.50 -12.52 6.92
CA PRO A 19 5.38 -12.51 7.86
C PRO A 19 4.13 -11.84 7.29
N CYS A 20 4.31 -10.76 6.53
CA CYS A 20 3.20 -10.08 5.87
C CYS A 20 2.66 -10.91 4.69
N GLN A 21 3.52 -11.59 3.93
CA GLN A 21 3.07 -12.51 2.88
C GLN A 21 2.20 -13.64 3.45
N LEU A 22 2.63 -14.27 4.55
CA LEU A 22 1.86 -15.30 5.25
C LEU A 22 0.55 -14.75 5.84
N GLY A 23 0.55 -13.48 6.27
CA GLY A 23 -0.63 -12.75 6.71
C GLY A 23 -1.57 -12.26 5.61
N GLY A 24 -1.30 -12.59 4.33
CA GLY A 24 -2.18 -12.25 3.21
C GLY A 24 -1.77 -11.00 2.41
N ALA A 25 -0.55 -10.48 2.59
CA ALA A 25 -0.08 -9.32 1.83
C ALA A 25 -0.08 -9.54 0.32
N GLN A 26 0.08 -10.78 -0.16
CA GLN A 26 -0.02 -11.08 -1.59
C GLN A 26 -1.43 -10.79 -2.13
N GLN A 27 -2.47 -11.21 -1.40
CA GLN A 27 -3.86 -10.94 -1.77
C GLN A 27 -4.18 -9.44 -1.70
N THR A 28 -3.63 -8.75 -0.70
CA THR A 28 -3.71 -7.29 -0.57
C THR A 28 -3.03 -6.58 -1.74
N ALA A 29 -1.86 -7.05 -2.17
CA ALA A 29 -1.13 -6.52 -3.31
C ALA A 29 -1.92 -6.66 -4.60
N GLU A 30 -2.40 -7.87 -4.91
CA GLU A 30 -3.21 -8.13 -6.10
C GLU A 30 -4.49 -7.29 -6.11
N TYR A 31 -5.14 -7.15 -4.95
CA TYR A 31 -6.33 -6.30 -4.82
C TYR A 31 -6.04 -4.83 -5.09
N LEU A 32 -4.96 -4.28 -4.52
CA LEU A 32 -4.53 -2.90 -4.76
C LEU A 32 -4.18 -2.67 -6.22
N LYS A 33 -3.45 -3.60 -6.86
CA LYS A 33 -3.13 -3.53 -8.29
C LYS A 33 -4.39 -3.53 -9.15
N GLN A 34 -5.35 -4.42 -8.86
CA GLN A 34 -6.61 -4.48 -9.59
C GLN A 34 -7.45 -3.21 -9.42
N LYS A 35 -7.51 -2.64 -8.20
CA LYS A 35 -8.31 -1.44 -7.91
C LYS A 35 -7.72 -0.17 -8.50
N LEU A 36 -6.40 -0.03 -8.44
CA LEU A 36 -5.71 1.16 -8.93
C LEU A 36 -5.32 1.06 -10.41
N GLY A 37 -5.31 -0.15 -10.97
CA GLY A 37 -4.92 -0.39 -12.37
C GLY A 37 -3.43 -0.17 -12.63
N ILE A 38 -2.58 -0.33 -11.62
CA ILE A 38 -1.12 -0.11 -11.67
C ILE A 38 -0.37 -1.24 -10.99
N ASP A 39 0.91 -1.44 -11.33
CA ASP A 39 1.81 -2.36 -10.61
C ASP A 39 2.65 -1.65 -9.54
N PHE A 40 3.54 -2.39 -8.87
CA PHE A 40 4.50 -1.82 -7.93
C PHE A 40 5.49 -0.90 -8.64
N GLY A 41 5.74 0.25 -8.04
CA GLY A 41 6.62 1.30 -8.57
C GLY A 41 5.91 2.27 -9.50
N GLU A 42 4.64 2.03 -9.85
CA GLU A 42 3.87 2.88 -10.74
C GLU A 42 2.95 3.86 -10.00
N THR A 43 2.52 4.89 -10.72
CA THR A 43 1.61 5.93 -10.25
C THR A 43 0.36 5.89 -11.11
N THR A 44 -0.82 6.06 -10.50
CA THR A 44 -2.08 6.11 -11.25
C THR A 44 -2.07 7.25 -12.27
N PRO A 45 -2.77 7.12 -13.41
CA PRO A 45 -2.85 8.17 -14.42
C PRO A 45 -3.45 9.48 -13.88
N ASP A 46 -4.27 9.40 -12.82
CA ASP A 46 -4.80 10.56 -12.10
C ASP A 46 -3.76 11.30 -11.24
N GLY A 47 -2.53 10.77 -11.11
CA GLY A 47 -1.47 11.34 -10.27
C GLY A 47 -1.74 11.28 -8.77
N LYS A 48 -2.82 10.60 -8.34
CA LYS A 48 -3.24 10.56 -6.93
C LYS A 48 -2.51 9.49 -6.14
N PHE A 49 -2.36 8.27 -6.67
CA PHE A 49 -1.86 7.13 -5.92
C PHE A 49 -0.56 6.59 -6.51
N THR A 50 0.37 6.16 -5.67
CA THR A 50 1.57 5.42 -6.08
C THR A 50 1.68 4.18 -5.23
N LEU A 51 1.78 3.03 -5.87
CA LEU A 51 1.93 1.75 -5.19
C LEU A 51 3.41 1.41 -5.12
N LYS A 52 3.94 1.18 -3.91
CA LYS A 52 5.31 0.72 -3.72
C LYS A 52 5.35 -0.55 -2.88
N GLU A 53 6.30 -1.39 -3.19
CA GLU A 53 6.72 -2.45 -2.28
C GLU A 53 7.59 -1.85 -1.17
N GLY A 54 7.41 -2.36 0.03
CA GLY A 54 8.17 -1.99 1.21
C GLY A 54 8.66 -3.21 1.94
N GLU A 55 9.78 -3.02 2.61
CA GLU A 55 10.37 -4.01 3.51
C GLU A 55 9.63 -4.04 4.87
N CYS A 56 10.21 -4.71 5.85
CA CYS A 56 9.64 -4.86 7.18
C CYS A 56 9.45 -3.52 7.91
N PHE A 57 8.23 -3.28 8.41
CA PHE A 57 7.90 -2.13 9.27
C PHE A 57 7.90 -2.44 10.77
N GLY A 58 8.30 -3.66 11.16
CA GLY A 58 8.34 -4.08 12.58
C GLY A 58 6.98 -4.38 13.21
N ALA A 59 5.89 -4.35 12.44
CA ALA A 59 4.53 -4.59 12.89
C ALA A 59 3.98 -5.95 12.41
N CYS A 60 4.80 -7.01 12.50
CA CYS A 60 4.45 -8.34 12.00
C CYS A 60 3.20 -8.95 12.66
N GLY A 61 2.89 -8.55 13.89
CA GLY A 61 1.68 -8.99 14.61
C GLY A 61 0.38 -8.45 14.00
N ASP A 62 0.46 -7.36 13.24
CA ASP A 62 -0.69 -6.66 12.66
C ASP A 62 -0.74 -6.78 11.12
N ALA A 63 -0.09 -7.81 10.58
CA ALA A 63 -0.07 -8.09 9.15
C ALA A 63 -1.50 -8.29 8.58
N PRO A 64 -1.75 -7.89 7.31
CA PRO A 64 -0.85 -7.18 6.40
C PRO A 64 -0.79 -5.67 6.71
N VAL A 65 0.42 -5.11 6.61
CA VAL A 65 0.71 -3.70 6.98
C VAL A 65 1.01 -2.86 5.74
N VAL A 66 0.37 -1.70 5.67
CA VAL A 66 0.58 -0.67 4.64
C VAL A 66 1.05 0.62 5.30
N LEU A 67 2.00 1.31 4.68
CA LEU A 67 2.49 2.62 5.12
C LEU A 67 2.09 3.69 4.09
N LEU A 68 1.28 4.64 4.53
CA LEU A 68 0.84 5.77 3.72
C LEU A 68 1.77 6.97 3.92
N ASN A 69 2.32 7.50 2.82
CA ASN A 69 3.19 8.68 2.78
C ASN A 69 4.34 8.65 3.79
N ASN A 70 4.83 7.46 4.16
CA ASN A 70 5.83 7.24 5.22
C ASN A 70 5.42 7.75 6.62
N HIS A 71 4.16 8.09 6.85
CA HIS A 71 3.71 8.72 8.11
C HIS A 71 2.66 7.89 8.84
N ARG A 72 1.67 7.35 8.12
CA ARG A 72 0.55 6.63 8.72
C ARG A 72 0.68 5.15 8.45
N MET A 73 0.87 4.37 9.51
CA MET A 73 0.84 2.90 9.43
C MET A 73 -0.61 2.42 9.51
N CYS A 74 -1.00 1.60 8.55
CA CYS A 74 -2.32 1.00 8.42
C CYS A 74 -2.19 -0.51 8.60
N SER A 75 -2.82 -1.01 9.65
CA SER A 75 -2.71 -2.40 10.12
C SER A 75 -3.96 -3.23 9.80
N PHE A 76 -3.79 -4.55 9.70
CA PHE A 76 -4.87 -5.51 9.39
C PHE A 76 -5.64 -5.12 8.12
N MET A 77 -4.91 -4.86 7.03
CA MET A 77 -5.47 -4.35 5.78
C MET A 77 -6.24 -5.43 5.01
N SER A 78 -7.52 -5.59 5.34
CA SER A 78 -8.49 -6.37 4.57
C SER A 78 -8.97 -5.60 3.34
N ARG A 79 -9.62 -6.29 2.39
CA ARG A 79 -10.20 -5.68 1.18
C ARG A 79 -11.10 -4.50 1.51
N GLU A 80 -11.98 -4.68 2.50
CA GLU A 80 -12.92 -3.64 2.95
C GLU A 80 -12.20 -2.40 3.51
N LYS A 81 -11.14 -2.60 4.31
CA LYS A 81 -10.35 -1.47 4.83
C LYS A 81 -9.55 -0.76 3.75
N ILE A 82 -9.10 -1.50 2.73
CA ILE A 82 -8.43 -0.91 1.58
C ILE A 82 -9.40 -0.03 0.81
N ASP A 83 -10.63 -0.48 0.56
CA ASP A 83 -11.66 0.34 -0.10
C ASP A 83 -11.97 1.60 0.72
N GLN A 84 -12.15 1.46 2.03
CA GLN A 84 -12.34 2.61 2.92
C GLN A 84 -11.16 3.58 2.88
N LEU A 85 -9.92 3.08 2.89
CA LEU A 85 -8.73 3.91 2.80
C LEU A 85 -8.68 4.65 1.46
N LEU A 86 -8.98 3.98 0.34
CA LEU A 86 -8.97 4.61 -0.98
C LEU A 86 -10.08 5.66 -1.12
N GLU A 87 -11.26 5.42 -0.55
CA GLU A 87 -12.35 6.41 -0.52
C GLU A 87 -12.00 7.63 0.36
N GLU A 88 -11.39 7.39 1.53
CA GLU A 88 -10.88 8.45 2.43
C GLU A 88 -9.90 9.37 1.71
N LEU A 89 -8.98 8.78 0.93
CA LEU A 89 -7.92 9.51 0.22
C LEU A 89 -8.37 10.10 -1.12
N SER A 90 -9.53 9.71 -1.64
CA SER A 90 -10.07 10.26 -2.89
C SER A 90 -10.95 11.50 -2.67
N LYS A 91 -11.27 11.84 -1.42
CA LYS A 91 -12.01 13.07 -1.03
C LYS A 91 -11.08 14.28 -1.01
#